data_AF-A0A167TFX4-F1
#
_entry.id   AF-A0A167TFX4-F1
#
_cell.length_a   1.000
_cell.length_b   1.000
_cell.length_c   1.000
_cell.angle_alpha   90.00
_cell.angle_beta   90.00
_cell.angle_gamma   90.00
#
_symmetry.space_group_name_H-M   'P 1'
#
loop_
_entity.id
_entity.type
_entity.pdbx_description
1 polymer ?
#
loop_
_entity_poly.entity_id
_entity_poly.type
_entity_poly.pdbx_seq_one_letter_code
_entity_poly.pdbx_strand_id
1 'polypeptide(L)'
;LHNHHFHGVLYSCLNNSLKHGDSMHSAPPPDTLAIFAWILADLPQYRQPQEIYEDTINIQGDPGSNGSCAIVAHNFIEYCIADDVPQWTAGSAASFRDQALTELIAYHCLAENSE
;
A
#
# COMPACT_ATOMS: atom_id res chain seq x y z
N LEU A 1 -1.83 19.83 -12.07
CA LEU A 1 -1.37 19.76 -10.68
C LEU A 1 -0.84 18.36 -10.46
N HIS A 2 0.39 18.20 -9.99
CA HIS A 2 0.92 16.86 -9.80
C HIS A 2 0.35 16.27 -8.50
N ASN A 3 -0.42 15.18 -8.61
CA ASN A 3 -0.85 14.33 -7.50
C ASN A 3 0.37 13.54 -6.98
N HIS A 4 1.18 14.14 -6.11
CA HIS A 4 2.33 13.47 -5.47
C HIS A 4 1.90 12.72 -4.20
N HIS A 5 0.70 12.17 -4.20
CA HIS A 5 0.14 11.46 -3.06
C HIS A 5 -0.03 9.99 -3.41
N PHE A 6 0.46 9.13 -2.51
CA PHE A 6 0.40 7.69 -2.66
C PHE A 6 -0.51 7.14 -1.58
N HIS A 7 -1.34 6.19 -1.97
CA HIS A 7 -2.23 5.43 -1.11
C HIS A 7 -2.21 3.96 -1.56
N GLY A 8 -2.57 3.06 -0.65
CA GLY A 8 -2.59 1.62 -0.91
C GLY A 8 -4.01 1.10 -1.07
N VAL A 9 -4.19 0.13 -1.97
CA VAL A 9 -5.42 -0.64 -2.09
C VAL A 9 -5.06 -2.12 -2.15
N LEU A 10 -5.70 -2.93 -1.32
CA LEU A 10 -5.53 -4.38 -1.30
C LEU A 10 -6.85 -5.07 -1.62
N TYR A 11 -6.85 -5.97 -2.60
CA TYR A 11 -7.98 -6.86 -2.86
C TYR A 11 -7.86 -8.15 -2.04
N SER A 12 -8.93 -8.48 -1.30
CA SER A 12 -9.03 -9.71 -0.53
C SER A 12 -9.96 -10.70 -1.22
N CYS A 13 -9.40 -11.86 -1.61
CA CYS A 13 -10.15 -12.95 -2.23
C CYS A 13 -11.12 -13.65 -1.26
N LEU A 14 -10.89 -13.51 0.06
CA LEU A 14 -11.67 -14.21 1.09
C LEU A 14 -13.09 -13.65 1.21
N ASN A 15 -13.21 -12.33 1.13
CA ASN A 15 -14.47 -11.59 1.26
C ASN A 15 -14.85 -10.82 -0.02
N ASN A 16 -14.01 -10.83 -1.05
CA ASN A 16 -14.21 -10.12 -2.31
C ASN A 16 -14.43 -8.62 -2.08
N SER A 17 -13.61 -8.02 -1.21
CA SER A 17 -13.64 -6.59 -0.94
C SER A 17 -12.26 -5.97 -1.09
N LEU A 18 -12.25 -4.64 -1.18
CA LEU A 18 -11.04 -3.85 -1.17
C LEU A 18 -10.81 -3.29 0.24
N LYS A 19 -9.54 -3.24 0.65
CA LYS A 19 -9.08 -2.41 1.76
C LYS A 19 -8.33 -1.22 1.19
N HIS A 20 -8.56 -0.04 1.76
CA HIS A 20 -7.93 1.20 1.37
C HIS A 20 -7.14 1.77 2.55
N GLY A 21 -5.86 2.05 2.33
CA GLY A 21 -4.99 2.72 3.29
C GLY A 21 -4.48 4.03 2.74
N ASP A 22 -4.81 5.14 3.38
CA ASP A 22 -4.27 6.47 3.06
C ASP A 22 -3.70 7.17 4.31
N SER A 23 -2.43 7.57 4.24
CA SER A 23 -1.71 8.29 5.31
C SER A 23 -2.21 9.71 5.54
N MET A 24 -3.09 10.23 4.68
CA MET A 24 -3.79 11.49 4.85
C MET A 24 -5.27 11.30 5.26
N HIS A 25 -5.71 10.05 5.46
CA HIS A 25 -7.10 9.68 5.78
C HIS A 25 -8.11 10.23 4.77
N SER A 26 -7.73 10.33 3.49
CA SER A 26 -8.69 10.66 2.44
C SER A 26 -9.59 9.46 2.17
N ALA A 27 -10.83 9.72 1.76
CA ALA A 27 -11.70 8.69 1.23
C ALA A 27 -11.07 8.03 -0.01
N PRO A 28 -11.34 6.74 -0.27
CA PRO A 28 -10.87 6.08 -1.48
C PRO A 28 -11.37 6.81 -2.74
N PRO A 29 -10.58 6.84 -3.82
CA PRO A 29 -11.06 7.38 -5.10
C PRO A 29 -12.35 6.68 -5.55
N PRO A 30 -13.35 7.42 -6.06
CA PRO A 30 -14.68 6.89 -6.36
C PRO A 30 -14.70 5.84 -7.48
N ASP A 31 -13.67 5.82 -8.31
CA ASP A 31 -13.46 4.88 -9.42
C ASP A 31 -12.69 3.61 -9.02
N THR A 32 -12.19 3.51 -7.79
CA THR A 32 -11.36 2.37 -7.33
C THR A 32 -12.06 1.03 -7.55
N LEU A 33 -13.34 0.90 -7.17
CA LEU A 33 -14.11 -0.33 -7.36
C LEU A 33 -14.26 -0.69 -8.85
N ALA A 34 -14.53 0.30 -9.70
CA ALA A 34 -14.68 0.11 -11.14
C ALA A 34 -13.37 -0.37 -11.79
N ILE A 35 -12.23 0.20 -11.37
CA ILE A 35 -10.90 -0.20 -11.85
C ILE A 35 -10.61 -1.66 -11.48
N PHE A 36 -10.83 -2.04 -10.22
CA PHE A 36 -10.61 -3.44 -9.80
C PHE A 36 -11.60 -4.41 -10.46
N ALA A 37 -12.86 -4.02 -10.62
CA ALA A 37 -13.84 -4.84 -11.34
C ALA A 37 -13.44 -5.06 -12.81
N TRP A 38 -12.86 -4.04 -13.44
CA TRP A 38 -12.30 -4.14 -14.80
C TRP A 38 -11.08 -5.05 -14.86
N ILE A 39 -10.10 -4.89 -13.95
CA ILE A 39 -8.90 -5.75 -13.87
C ILE A 39 -9.27 -7.22 -13.70
N LEU A 40 -10.29 -7.52 -12.89
CA LEU A 40 -10.71 -8.89 -12.59
C LEU A 40 -11.72 -9.47 -13.57
N ALA A 41 -12.20 -8.70 -14.56
CA ALA A 41 -13.30 -9.11 -15.44
C ALA A 41 -12.99 -10.40 -16.23
N ASP A 42 -11.73 -10.58 -16.63
CA ASP A 42 -11.28 -11.72 -17.44
C ASP A 42 -10.62 -12.83 -16.61
N LEU A 43 -10.70 -12.75 -15.27
CA LEU A 43 -10.09 -13.71 -14.35
C LEU A 43 -11.18 -14.51 -13.60
N PRO A 44 -11.67 -15.62 -14.17
CA PRO A 44 -12.87 -16.32 -13.68
C PRO A 44 -12.75 -16.89 -12.26
N GLN A 45 -11.53 -17.03 -11.74
CA GLN A 45 -11.25 -17.46 -10.38
C GLN A 45 -11.46 -16.37 -9.32
N TYR A 46 -11.58 -15.11 -9.72
CA TYR A 46 -11.78 -13.97 -8.80
C TYR A 46 -13.18 -13.38 -8.98
N ARG A 47 -13.78 -12.89 -7.88
CA ARG A 47 -15.04 -12.16 -7.94
C ARG A 47 -14.78 -10.66 -7.89
N GLN A 48 -15.57 -9.91 -8.66
CA GLN A 48 -15.50 -8.45 -8.66
C GLN A 48 -15.85 -7.88 -7.28
N PRO A 49 -15.05 -6.97 -6.73
CA PRO A 49 -15.33 -6.36 -5.45
C PRO A 49 -16.56 -5.47 -5.53
N GLN A 50 -17.39 -5.50 -4.50
CA GLN A 50 -18.58 -4.63 -4.37
C GLN A 50 -18.39 -3.55 -3.31
N GLU A 51 -17.40 -3.73 -2.42
CA GLU A 51 -17.22 -2.93 -1.23
C GLU A 51 -15.75 -2.56 -1.07
N ILE A 52 -15.52 -1.35 -0.57
CA ILE A 52 -14.21 -0.84 -0.18
C ILE A 52 -14.29 -0.39 1.28
N TYR A 53 -13.35 -0.87 2.07
CA TYR A 53 -13.23 -0.58 3.49
C TYR A 53 -11.99 0.26 3.73
N GLU A 54 -12.13 1.35 4.46
CA GLU A 54 -10.99 2.15 4.92
C GLU A 54 -10.33 1.44 6.10
N ASP A 55 -9.02 1.27 6.04
CA ASP A 55 -8.23 0.76 7.16
C ASP A 55 -7.58 1.92 7.92
N THR A 56 -7.42 1.73 9.22
CA THR A 56 -6.84 2.76 10.07
C THR A 56 -5.32 2.67 10.00
N ILE A 57 -4.71 3.55 9.18
CA ILE A 57 -3.25 3.68 9.13
C ILE A 57 -2.79 4.98 9.78
N ASN A 58 -1.53 5.04 10.23
CA ASN A 58 -1.00 6.21 10.91
C ASN A 58 -0.86 7.42 9.97
N ILE A 59 -1.22 8.60 10.48
CA ILE A 59 -1.23 9.85 9.72
C ILE A 59 0.22 10.32 9.44
N GLN A 60 0.49 10.74 8.21
CA GLN A 60 1.68 11.55 7.90
C GLN A 60 1.39 13.02 8.19
N GLY A 61 2.29 13.71 8.90
CA GLY A 61 2.10 15.13 9.27
C GLY A 61 2.81 15.56 10.54
N ASP A 62 3.24 14.61 11.37
CA ASP A 62 4.13 14.90 12.49
C ASP A 62 5.54 15.29 11.99
N PRO A 63 6.29 16.14 12.73
CA PRO A 63 7.60 16.62 12.31
C PRO A 63 8.54 15.47 11.92
N GLY A 64 9.00 15.45 10.66
CA GLY A 64 9.91 14.41 10.13
C GLY A 64 9.25 13.30 9.29
N SER A 65 7.92 13.30 9.16
CA SER A 65 7.17 12.31 8.35
C SER A 65 6.75 12.80 6.96
N ASN A 66 6.92 14.09 6.65
CA ASN A 66 6.57 14.66 5.35
C ASN A 66 7.26 13.92 4.19
N GLY A 67 6.48 13.59 3.15
CA GLY A 67 6.97 12.87 1.97
C GLY A 67 7.06 11.35 2.16
N SER A 68 6.51 10.80 3.25
CA SER A 68 6.53 9.35 3.50
C SER A 68 5.33 8.59 2.92
N CYS A 69 4.37 9.24 2.26
CA CYS A 69 3.12 8.60 1.80
C CYS A 69 3.35 7.31 1.01
N ALA A 70 4.36 7.26 0.15
CA ALA A 70 4.73 6.05 -0.58
C ALA A 70 5.19 4.91 0.35
N ILE A 71 5.97 5.23 1.38
CA ILE A 71 6.44 4.28 2.39
C ILE A 71 5.30 3.82 3.29
N VAL A 72 4.39 4.72 3.67
CA VAL A 72 3.21 4.34 4.45
C VAL A 72 2.28 3.44 3.62
N ALA A 73 2.06 3.77 2.35
CA ALA A 73 1.28 2.94 1.43
C ALA A 73 1.93 1.55 1.22
N HIS A 74 3.27 1.50 1.11
CA HIS A 74 4.00 0.25 1.02
C HIS A 74 3.84 -0.60 2.28
N ASN A 75 4.11 -0.03 3.46
CA ASN A 75 3.92 -0.71 4.74
C ASN A 75 2.47 -1.16 4.94
N PHE A 76 1.48 -0.39 4.44
CA PHE A 76 0.08 -0.80 4.47
C PHE A 76 -0.15 -2.14 3.78
N ILE A 77 0.44 -2.35 2.61
CA ILE A 77 0.36 -3.61 1.90
C ILE A 77 1.07 -4.72 2.67
N GLU A 78 2.27 -4.46 3.20
CA GLU A 78 3.05 -5.44 3.96
C GLU A 78 2.31 -5.94 5.22
N TYR A 79 1.79 -5.04 6.05
CA TYR A 79 1.09 -5.44 7.29
C TYR A 79 -0.22 -6.15 7.00
N CYS A 80 -0.88 -5.88 5.88
CA CYS A 80 -2.09 -6.60 5.52
C CYS A 80 -1.82 -8.05 5.07
N ILE A 81 -0.59 -8.36 4.66
CA ILE A 81 -0.18 -9.69 4.20
C ILE A 81 0.44 -10.51 5.33
N ALA A 82 1.14 -9.86 6.26
CA ALA A 82 1.86 -10.51 7.34
C ALA A 82 1.60 -9.81 8.70
N ASP A 83 1.06 -10.58 9.65
CA ASP A 83 0.64 -10.07 10.97
C ASP A 83 1.81 -9.62 11.87
N ASP A 84 3.04 -10.01 11.55
CA ASP A 84 4.26 -9.67 12.31
C ASP A 84 4.96 -8.40 11.79
N VAL A 85 4.49 -7.83 10.68
CA VAL A 85 5.03 -6.57 10.16
C VAL A 85 4.55 -5.42 11.04
N PRO A 86 5.48 -4.64 11.65
CA PRO A 86 5.10 -3.48 12.43
C PRO A 86 4.43 -2.43 11.55
N GLN A 87 3.41 -1.77 12.08
CA GLN A 87 2.82 -0.61 11.41
C GLN A 87 3.78 0.58 11.46
N TRP A 88 3.84 1.32 10.36
CA TRP A 88 4.61 2.54 10.23
C TRP A 88 4.16 3.58 11.25
N THR A 89 5.09 4.34 11.82
CA THR A 89 4.82 5.51 12.65
C THR A 89 5.75 6.65 12.24
N ALA A 90 5.40 7.89 12.60
CA ALA A 90 6.29 9.02 12.35
C ALA A 90 7.68 8.84 12.97
N GLY A 91 7.76 8.21 14.17
CA GLY A 91 9.03 7.93 14.86
C GLY A 91 9.88 6.85 14.20
N SER A 92 9.28 5.95 13.42
CA SER A 92 9.97 4.88 12.67
C SER A 92 10.17 5.21 11.20
N ALA A 93 9.78 6.41 10.74
CA ALA A 93 9.76 6.77 9.33
C ALA A 93 11.13 6.64 8.63
N ALA A 94 12.23 6.97 9.33
CA ALA A 94 13.58 6.79 8.81
C ALA A 94 13.92 5.31 8.61
N SER A 95 13.64 4.46 9.60
CA SER A 95 13.92 3.02 9.54
C SER A 95 13.18 2.33 8.40
N PHE A 96 11.90 2.65 8.18
CA PHE A 96 11.14 2.11 7.05
C PHE A 96 11.70 2.55 5.69
N ARG A 97 12.18 3.80 5.57
CA ARG A 97 12.85 4.28 4.34
C ARG A 97 14.16 3.55 4.08
N ASP A 98 14.99 3.42 5.12
CA ASP A 98 16.29 2.76 5.02
C ASP A 98 16.12 1.27 4.69
N GLN A 99 15.11 0.61 5.28
CA GLN A 99 14.74 -0.76 4.95
C GLN A 99 14.32 -0.89 3.48
N ALA A 100 13.36 -0.09 3.02
CA ALA A 100 12.89 -0.14 1.64
C ALA A 100 14.03 0.11 0.62
N LEU A 101 14.95 1.03 0.94
CA LEU A 101 16.13 1.27 0.11
C LEU A 101 17.09 0.07 0.11
N THR A 102 17.31 -0.53 1.28
CA THR A 102 18.18 -1.71 1.42
C THR A 102 17.62 -2.90 0.63
N GLU A 103 16.32 -3.14 0.71
CA GLU A 103 15.63 -4.18 -0.06
C GLU A 103 15.73 -3.95 -1.57
N LEU A 104 15.58 -2.70 -2.03
CA LEU A 104 15.75 -2.34 -3.43
C LEU A 104 17.17 -2.60 -3.94
N ILE A 105 18.19 -2.21 -3.15
CA ILE A 105 19.59 -2.47 -3.47
C ILE A 105 19.87 -3.97 -3.52
N ALA A 106 19.38 -4.72 -2.53
CA ALA A 106 19.54 -6.17 -2.48
C ALA A 106 18.89 -6.85 -3.69
N TYR A 107 17.66 -6.46 -4.05
CA TYR A 107 16.98 -6.97 -5.24
C TYR A 107 17.81 -6.72 -6.51
N HIS A 108 18.32 -5.50 -6.69
CA HIS A 108 19.14 -5.15 -7.85
C HIS A 108 20.40 -6.01 -7.93
N CYS A 109 21.16 -6.12 -6.83
CA CYS A 109 22.34 -6.96 -6.78
C CYS A 109 22.05 -8.44 -7.06
N LEU A 110 20.94 -8.98 -6.54
CA LEU A 110 20.57 -10.38 -6.79
C LEU A 110 20.15 -10.61 -8.25
N ALA A 111 19.40 -9.68 -8.84
CA ALA A 111 18.99 -9.76 -10.23
C ALA A 111 20.20 -9.75 -11.18
N GLU A 112 21.16 -8.85 -10.95
CA GLU A 112 22.39 -8.78 -11.77
C GLU A 112 23.26 -10.04 -11.65
N ASN A 113 23.29 -10.69 -10.49
CA ASN A 113 24.06 -11.93 -10.28
C ASN A 113 23.30 -13.20 -10.71
N SER A 114 22.06 -13.08 -11.19
CA SER A 114 21.25 -14.21 -11.66
C SER A 114 21.34 -14.43 -13.18
N GLU A 115 22.12 -13.59 -13.88
CA GLU A 115 22.57 -13.78 -15.27
C GLU A 115 23.93 -14.47 -15.35
#